data_AF-A0A258SI69-F1
#
_entry.id   AF-A0A258SI69-F1
#
_cell.length_a   1.000
_cell.length_b   1.000
_cell.length_c   1.000
_cell.angle_alpha   90.00
_cell.angle_beta   90.00
_cell.angle_gamma   90.00
#
_symmetry.space_group_name_H-M   'P 1'
#
loop_
_entity.id
_entity.type
_entity.pdbx_description
1 polymer ?
#
loop_
_entity_poly.entity_id
_entity_poly.type
_entity_poly.pdbx_seq_one_letter_code
_entity_poly.pdbx_strand_id
1 'polypeptide(L)'
;ERSFRNAPRTLDLDLLLYGDAHFHEEALSLPHPRMCERGFVLLPLLEIAPNAVIPGRGLAADWLAACADQHVSVLPPPAAVVNA
;
A
#
# COMPACT_ATOMS: atom_id res chain seq x y z
N GLU A 1 16.60 0.95 -17.56
CA GLU A 1 15.69 0.11 -18.36
C GLU A 1 15.18 -1.03 -17.48
N ARG A 2 13.90 -1.42 -17.56
CA ARG A 2 13.33 -2.50 -16.74
C ARG A 2 13.62 -3.84 -17.44
N SER A 3 14.30 -4.77 -16.75
CA SER A 3 14.66 -6.06 -17.32
C SER A 3 13.46 -6.99 -17.54
N PHE A 4 12.39 -6.84 -16.75
CA PHE A 4 11.12 -7.57 -16.90
C PHE A 4 9.97 -6.90 -16.09
N ARG A 5 8.73 -7.34 -16.32
CA ARG A 5 7.54 -6.89 -15.57
C ARG A 5 7.70 -7.23 -14.09
N ASN A 6 7.54 -6.24 -13.20
CA ASN A 6 7.76 -6.36 -11.76
C ASN A 6 9.22 -6.64 -11.35
N ALA A 7 10.19 -6.28 -12.20
CA ALA A 7 11.59 -6.29 -11.80
C ALA A 7 11.82 -5.46 -10.51
N PRO A 8 12.74 -5.89 -9.62
CA PRO A 8 13.12 -5.15 -8.43
C PRO A 8 13.45 -3.69 -8.75
N ARG A 9 13.03 -2.78 -7.86
CA ARG A 9 13.24 -1.34 -7.99
C ARG A 9 13.94 -0.82 -6.75
N THR A 10 14.80 0.18 -6.90
CA THR A 10 15.38 0.90 -5.75
C THR A 10 14.30 1.56 -4.91
N LEU A 11 13.26 2.11 -5.56
CA LEU A 11 12.12 2.75 -4.91
C LEU A 11 10.88 2.59 -5.79
N ASP A 12 9.73 2.45 -5.13
CA ASP A 12 8.41 2.44 -5.75
C ASP A 12 7.45 3.33 -4.98
N LEU A 13 6.71 4.18 -5.69
CA LEU A 13 5.76 5.12 -5.09
C LEU A 13 4.41 4.94 -5.78
N ASP A 14 3.45 4.41 -5.03
CA ASP A 14 2.06 4.24 -5.47
C ASP A 14 1.17 5.27 -4.73
N LEU A 15 0.37 6.05 -5.47
CA LEU A 15 -0.68 6.86 -4.87
C LEU A 15 -1.90 5.98 -4.59
N LEU A 16 -2.27 5.81 -3.32
CA LEU A 16 -3.35 4.90 -2.91
C LEU A 16 -4.73 5.55 -2.94
N LEU A 17 -4.85 6.71 -2.29
CA LEU A 17 -6.09 7.44 -2.03
C LEU A 17 -5.84 8.94 -2.17
N TYR A 18 -6.86 9.69 -2.57
CA TYR A 18 -6.84 11.15 -2.59
C TYR A 18 -8.22 11.70 -2.22
N GLY A 19 -8.47 11.84 -0.91
CA GLY A 19 -9.83 12.11 -0.40
C GLY A 19 -10.83 11.09 -0.94
N ASP A 20 -11.96 11.59 -1.45
CA ASP A 20 -13.01 10.76 -2.08
C ASP A 20 -12.88 10.67 -3.62
N ALA A 21 -11.75 11.11 -4.17
CA ALA A 21 -11.57 11.18 -5.61
C ALA A 21 -11.57 9.79 -6.27
N HIS A 22 -12.20 9.72 -7.43
CA HIS A 22 -12.18 8.56 -8.32
C HIS A 22 -11.58 8.96 -9.65
N PHE A 23 -10.53 8.27 -10.06
CA PHE A 23 -9.88 8.47 -11.34
C PHE A 23 -9.74 7.12 -12.05
N HIS A 24 -10.06 7.11 -13.34
CA HIS A 24 -9.91 5.95 -14.22
C HIS A 24 -9.33 6.42 -15.54
N GLU A 25 -8.10 6.90 -15.49
CA GLU A 25 -7.36 7.43 -16.63
C GLU A 25 -6.15 6.54 -16.93
N GLU A 26 -5.59 6.68 -18.13
CA GLU A 26 -4.45 5.87 -18.57
C GLU A 26 -3.23 6.00 -17.65
N ALA A 27 -2.98 7.20 -17.12
CA ALA A 27 -1.83 7.49 -16.26
C ALA A 27 -2.13 7.37 -14.75
N LEU A 28 -3.40 7.38 -14.33
CA LEU A 28 -3.78 7.40 -12.92
C LEU A 28 -5.10 6.67 -12.68
N SER A 29 -5.06 5.74 -11.73
CA SER A 29 -6.26 5.04 -11.24
C SER A 29 -6.36 5.18 -9.73
N LEU A 30 -7.46 5.76 -9.25
CA LEU A 30 -7.77 5.95 -7.83
C LEU A 30 -9.21 5.53 -7.51
N PRO A 31 -9.46 4.88 -6.37
CA PRO A 31 -8.49 4.28 -5.45
C PRO A 31 -7.54 3.29 -6.14
N HIS A 32 -6.31 3.13 -5.63
CA HIS A 32 -5.33 2.27 -6.30
C HIS A 32 -5.92 0.86 -6.49
N PRO A 33 -5.99 0.35 -7.74
CA PRO A 33 -6.91 -0.73 -8.09
C PRO A 33 -6.65 -2.05 -7.35
N ARG A 34 -5.41 -2.25 -6.91
CA ARG A 34 -4.95 -3.47 -6.23
C ARG A 34 -4.61 -3.27 -4.76
N MET A 35 -4.93 -2.12 -4.16
CA MET A 35 -4.55 -1.89 -2.75
C MET A 35 -5.23 -2.88 -1.80
N CYS A 36 -6.45 -3.30 -2.12
CA CYS A 36 -7.24 -4.25 -1.33
C CYS A 36 -6.72 -5.71 -1.39
N GLU A 37 -5.79 -6.00 -2.29
CA GLU A 37 -5.22 -7.33 -2.50
C GLU A 37 -3.85 -7.49 -1.84
N ARG A 38 -3.32 -6.45 -1.19
CA ARG A 38 -1.93 -6.37 -0.75
C ARG A 38 -1.84 -6.09 0.75
N GLY A 39 -1.43 -7.09 1.52
CA GLY A 39 -1.23 -6.98 2.96
C GLY A 39 -0.18 -5.92 3.33
N PHE A 40 0.90 -5.82 2.55
CA PHE A 40 1.96 -4.82 2.76
C PHE A 40 1.53 -3.39 2.42
N VAL A 41 0.33 -3.20 1.86
CA VAL A 41 -0.29 -1.89 1.65
C VAL A 41 -1.32 -1.62 2.76
N LEU A 42 -2.23 -2.58 3.01
CA LEU A 42 -3.31 -2.41 3.98
C LEU A 42 -2.81 -2.31 5.42
N LEU A 43 -1.85 -3.15 5.83
CA LEU A 43 -1.35 -3.17 7.21
C LEU A 43 -0.69 -1.83 7.60
N PRO A 44 0.29 -1.29 6.84
CA PRO A 44 0.87 0.02 7.15
C PRO A 44 -0.13 1.17 7.04
N LEU A 45 -1.09 1.10 6.09
CA LEU A 45 -2.13 2.13 5.97
C LEU A 45 -2.99 2.19 7.25
N LEU A 46 -3.41 1.03 7.77
CA LEU A 46 -4.25 0.96 8.97
C LEU A 46 -3.49 1.28 10.25
N GLU A 47 -2.17 1.13 10.26
CA GLU A 47 -1.32 1.59 11.36
C GLU A 47 -1.39 3.12 11.53
N ILE A 48 -1.34 3.87 10.42
CA ILE A 48 -1.36 5.35 10.45
C ILE A 48 -2.76 5.94 10.32
N ALA A 49 -3.71 5.21 9.76
CA ALA A 49 -5.10 5.63 9.53
C ALA A 49 -6.07 4.45 9.77
N PRO A 50 -6.36 4.10 11.04
CA PRO A 50 -7.15 2.90 11.39
C PRO A 50 -8.57 2.89 10.82
N ASN A 51 -9.14 4.08 10.59
CA ASN A 51 -10.50 4.27 10.06
C ASN A 51 -10.50 4.67 8.58
N ALA A 52 -9.42 4.38 7.85
CA ALA A 52 -9.33 4.71 6.43
C ALA A 52 -10.50 4.10 5.64
N VAL A 53 -11.21 4.95 4.91
CA VAL A 53 -12.29 4.55 3.99
C VAL A 53 -11.71 4.54 2.58
N ILE A 54 -11.97 3.46 1.85
CA ILE A 54 -11.68 3.34 0.43
C ILE A 54 -12.95 3.74 -0.32
N PRO A 55 -12.93 4.85 -1.08
CA PRO A 55 -14.08 5.30 -1.84
C PRO A 55 -14.65 4.18 -2.73
N GLY A 56 -15.96 3.96 -2.65
CA GLY A 56 -16.65 2.89 -3.37
C GLY A 56 -16.44 1.45 -2.83
N ARG A 57 -15.65 1.26 -1.76
CA ARG A 57 -15.31 -0.08 -1.22
C ARG A 57 -15.46 -0.24 0.29
N GLY A 58 -15.68 0.82 1.05
CA GLY A 58 -15.89 0.75 2.51
C GLY A 58 -14.60 0.87 3.32
N LEU A 59 -14.57 0.32 4.54
CA LEU A 59 -13.40 0.44 5.41
C LEU A 59 -12.24 -0.39 4.87
N ALA A 60 -11.03 0.15 4.91
CA ALA A 60 -9.82 -0.58 4.50
C ALA A 60 -9.60 -1.85 5.35
N ALA A 61 -10.01 -1.82 6.62
CA ALA A 61 -9.90 -2.96 7.55
C ALA A 61 -10.69 -4.19 7.06
N ASP A 62 -11.82 -4.00 6.37
CA ASP A 62 -12.66 -5.09 5.87
C ASP A 62 -11.94 -5.96 4.83
N TRP A 63 -10.87 -5.43 4.21
CA TRP A 63 -10.10 -6.10 3.17
C TRP A 63 -8.91 -6.92 3.71
N LEU A 64 -8.58 -6.83 5.01
CA LEU A 64 -7.45 -7.57 5.59
C LEU A 64 -7.60 -9.09 5.47
N ALA A 65 -8.83 -9.60 5.57
CA ALA A 65 -9.10 -11.03 5.45
C ALA A 65 -8.67 -11.61 4.09
N ALA A 66 -8.73 -10.81 3.02
CA ALA A 66 -8.29 -11.22 1.68
C ALA A 66 -6.77 -11.34 1.55
N CYS A 67 -6.00 -10.83 2.53
CA CYS A 67 -4.54 -10.85 2.56
C CYS A 67 -3.98 -11.73 3.68
N ALA A 68 -4.81 -12.59 4.29
CA ALA A 68 -4.44 -13.34 5.49
C ALA A 68 -3.27 -14.33 5.27
N ASP A 69 -3.04 -14.75 4.03
CA ASP A 69 -1.93 -15.63 3.64
C ASP A 69 -0.61 -14.88 3.39
N GLN A 70 -0.63 -13.55 3.39
CA GLN A 70 0.54 -12.72 3.10
C GLN A 70 1.28 -12.37 4.38
N HIS A 71 2.54 -12.79 4.46
CA HIS A 71 3.39 -12.48 5.60
C HIS A 71 3.98 -11.07 5.50
N VAL A 72 3.62 -10.20 6.45
CA VAL A 72 4.18 -8.85 6.60
C VAL A 72 4.68 -8.71 8.03
N SER A 73 5.95 -8.33 8.18
CA SER A 73 6.60 -8.16 9.48
C SER A 73 7.14 -6.74 9.62
N VAL A 74 6.93 -6.14 10.79
CA VAL A 74 7.60 -4.89 11.17
C VAL A 74 9.09 -5.18 11.32
N LEU A 75 9.91 -4.41 10.62
CA LEU A 75 11.35 -4.48 10.78
C LEU A 75 11.74 -3.78 12.09
N PRO A 76 12.75 -4.29 12.82
CA PRO A 76 13.30 -3.55 13.94
C PRO A 76 13.78 -2.17 13.46
N PRO A 77 13.79 -1.15 14.33
CA PRO A 77 14.40 0.12 13.99
C PRO A 77 15.84 -0.14 13.52
N PRO A 78 16.32 0.54 12.47
CA PRO A 78 17.70 0.38 12.03
C PRO A 78 18.60 0.57 13.25
N ALA A 79 19.57 -0.34 13.43
CA ALA A 79 20.58 -0.18 14.47
C ALA A 79 21.08 1.26 14.38
N ALA A 80 20.99 2.01 15.49
CA ALA A 80 21.29 3.43 15.51
C ALA A 80 22.56 3.65 14.71
N VAL A 81 22.44 4.37 13.58
CA VAL A 81 23.61 4.73 12.79
C VAL A 81 24.37 5.69 13.70
N VAL A 82 25.31 5.14 14.46
CA VAL A 82 26.30 5.90 15.20
C VAL A 82 27.13 6.60 14.14
N ASN A 83 26.74 7.83 13.81
CA ASN A 83 27.58 8.72 13.03
C ASN A 83 28.84 8.97 13.87
N ALA A 84 29.89 8.20 13.60
CA ALA A 84 31.24 8.44 14.08
C ALA A 84 31.97 9.40 13.12
#